data_AF-A0A554LDQ4-F1
#
_entry.id   AF-A0A554LDQ4-F1
#
_cell.length_a   1.000
_cell.length_b   1.000
_cell.length_c   1.000
_cell.angle_alpha   90.00
_cell.angle_beta   90.00
_cell.angle_gamma   90.00
#
_symmetry.space_group_name_H-M   'P 1'
#
loop_
_entity.id
_entity.type
_entity.pdbx_description
1 polymer ?
#
loop_
_entity_poly.entity_id
_entity_poly.type
_entity_poly.pdbx_seq_one_letter_code
_entity_poly.pdbx_strand_id
1 'polypeptide(L)'
;MAKKEEVEIKKKPKRHVRGIWAVTIIFIICALFGAGIWYFIFSQTENSFSLTIPKKPTPTPTENKEGLKTYTNLSALFSFDYPNTWVLEEKNNTIYLSSDTEYPQKYLSGEMPAMKETDLYIQIHFSNETLDISREAPSGKPKISNLTIGGVSAKRVTYKNETDLQEIIQNLKAGDFYFLITCDTKVSNADKIESYNKILESFKFGETIIKDK
;
A
#
# COMPACT_ATOMS: atom_id res chain seq x y z
N MET A 1 80.97 9.83 -55.62
CA MET A 1 79.92 10.26 -54.67
C MET A 1 78.86 9.16 -54.64
N ALA A 2 78.80 8.38 -53.56
CA ALA A 2 77.85 7.28 -53.42
C ALA A 2 76.80 7.63 -52.36
N LYS A 3 75.53 7.60 -52.77
CA LYS A 3 74.35 7.90 -51.96
C LYS A 3 74.00 6.66 -51.14
N LYS A 4 74.06 6.74 -49.81
CA LYS A 4 73.55 5.70 -48.91
C LYS A 4 72.03 5.84 -48.84
N GLU A 5 71.31 4.82 -49.31
CA GLU A 5 69.89 4.64 -49.01
C GLU A 5 69.74 4.02 -47.62
N GLU A 6 69.02 4.71 -46.75
CA GLU A 6 68.60 4.23 -45.44
C GLU A 6 67.32 3.41 -45.63
N VAL A 7 67.41 2.10 -45.38
CA VAL A 7 66.25 1.19 -45.41
C VAL A 7 65.50 1.32 -44.09
N GLU A 8 64.34 1.97 -44.13
CA GLU A 8 63.44 2.13 -42.98
C GLU A 8 62.76 0.78 -42.65
N ILE A 9 63.23 0.08 -41.62
CA ILE A 9 62.65 -1.19 -41.17
C ILE A 9 61.36 -0.90 -40.37
N LYS A 10 60.22 -1.04 -41.05
CA LYS A 10 58.88 -0.94 -40.45
C LYS A 10 58.65 -2.09 -39.45
N LYS A 11 58.93 -1.84 -38.17
CA LYS A 11 58.72 -2.81 -37.08
C LYS A 11 57.23 -3.22 -37.00
N LYS A 12 56.94 -4.48 -37.36
CA LYS A 12 55.62 -5.10 -37.16
C LYS A 12 55.24 -5.07 -35.67
N PRO A 13 54.03 -4.63 -35.29
CA PRO A 13 53.61 -4.63 -33.89
C PRO A 13 53.55 -6.07 -33.36
N LYS A 14 54.22 -6.30 -32.23
CA LYS A 14 54.30 -7.60 -31.55
C LYS A 14 52.90 -8.12 -31.25
N ARG A 15 52.64 -9.38 -31.61
CA ARG A 15 51.34 -10.08 -31.52
C ARG A 15 50.67 -9.97 -30.14
N HIS A 16 51.46 -9.82 -29.07
CA HIS A 16 50.98 -9.63 -27.70
C HIS A 16 50.26 -8.30 -27.45
N VAL A 17 50.66 -7.22 -28.14
CA VAL A 17 50.04 -5.90 -27.97
C VAL A 17 48.60 -5.92 -28.46
N ARG A 18 48.31 -6.67 -29.53
CA ARG A 18 46.93 -6.83 -30.06
C ARG A 18 46.01 -7.60 -29.11
N GLY A 19 46.54 -8.57 -28.36
CA GLY A 19 45.78 -9.33 -27.37
C GLY A 19 45.41 -8.47 -26.15
N ILE A 20 46.35 -7.66 -25.67
CA ILE A 20 46.12 -6.76 -24.52
C ILE A 20 45.03 -5.74 -24.87
N TRP A 21 45.09 -5.11 -26.05
CA TRP A 21 44.06 -4.16 -26.49
C TRP A 21 42.67 -4.79 -26.62
N ALA A 22 42.57 -6.03 -27.12
CA ALA A 22 41.27 -6.71 -27.22
C ALA A 22 40.65 -6.99 -25.84
N VAL A 23 41.45 -7.43 -24.87
CA VAL A 23 40.99 -7.68 -23.50
C VAL A 23 40.57 -6.38 -22.81
N THR A 24 41.32 -5.28 -22.99
CA THR A 24 40.96 -3.97 -22.44
C THR A 24 39.64 -3.46 -23.01
N ILE A 25 39.40 -3.62 -24.31
CA ILE A 25 38.13 -3.22 -24.94
C ILE A 25 36.95 -4.02 -24.37
N ILE A 26 37.10 -5.34 -24.19
CA ILE A 26 36.05 -6.19 -23.61
C ILE A 26 35.72 -5.75 -22.18
N PHE A 27 36.74 -5.48 -21.35
CA PHE A 27 36.52 -5.00 -19.98
C PHE A 27 35.78 -3.66 -19.93
N ILE A 28 36.11 -2.72 -20.84
CA ILE A 28 35.41 -1.43 -20.93
C ILE A 28 33.94 -1.65 -21.31
N ILE A 29 33.65 -2.52 -22.28
CA ILE A 29 32.28 -2.83 -22.69
C ILE A 29 31.51 -3.46 -21.51
N CYS A 30 32.10 -4.44 -20.81
CA CYS A 30 31.46 -5.05 -19.64
C CYS A 30 31.20 -4.04 -18.51
N ALA A 31 32.12 -3.10 -18.27
CA ALA A 31 31.94 -2.05 -17.28
C ALA A 31 30.80 -1.08 -17.66
N LEU A 32 30.70 -0.71 -18.94
CA LEU A 32 29.62 0.17 -19.44
C LEU A 32 28.25 -0.52 -19.36
N PHE A 33 28.16 -1.79 -19.73
CA PHE A 33 26.91 -2.55 -19.60
C PHE A 33 26.53 -2.79 -18.13
N GLY A 34 27.50 -3.10 -17.26
CA GLY A 34 27.28 -3.25 -15.83
C GLY A 34 26.78 -1.94 -15.20
N ALA A 35 27.41 -0.82 -15.53
CA ALA A 35 26.97 0.50 -15.07
C ALA A 35 25.58 0.88 -15.60
N GLY A 36 25.26 0.55 -16.86
CA GLY A 36 23.95 0.79 -17.46
C GLY A 36 22.83 -0.02 -16.80
N ILE A 37 23.07 -1.31 -16.52
CA ILE A 37 22.12 -2.18 -15.81
C ILE A 37 21.96 -1.72 -14.36
N TRP A 38 23.06 -1.40 -13.67
CA TRP A 38 23.01 -0.89 -12.30
C TRP A 38 22.24 0.44 -12.22
N TYR A 39 22.51 1.37 -13.15
CA TYR A 39 21.75 2.61 -13.27
C TYR A 39 20.27 2.32 -13.53
N PHE A 40 19.91 1.46 -14.48
CA PHE A 40 18.50 1.15 -14.76
C PHE A 40 17.75 0.52 -13.56
N ILE A 41 18.42 -0.34 -12.78
CA ILE A 41 17.82 -0.96 -11.59
C ILE A 41 17.67 0.06 -10.46
N PHE A 42 18.67 0.92 -10.22
CA PHE A 42 18.65 1.85 -9.09
C PHE A 42 18.05 3.23 -9.40
N SER A 43 18.04 3.67 -10.66
CA SER A 43 17.44 4.94 -11.08
C SER A 43 15.92 4.90 -11.11
N GLN A 44 15.30 3.71 -11.01
CA GLN A 44 13.85 3.60 -10.78
C GLN A 44 13.45 3.87 -9.32
N THR A 45 14.41 4.17 -8.44
CA THR A 45 14.13 4.37 -6.99
C THR A 45 13.93 5.83 -6.58
N GLU A 46 14.02 6.80 -7.50
CA GLU A 46 13.88 8.22 -7.17
C GLU A 46 12.94 8.95 -8.14
N ASN A 47 11.69 8.53 -8.17
CA ASN A 47 10.60 9.47 -8.40
C ASN A 47 9.77 9.53 -7.12
N SER A 48 10.34 10.16 -6.08
CA SER A 48 9.52 10.70 -5.01
C SER A 48 8.67 11.80 -5.62
N PHE A 49 7.53 11.38 -6.14
CA PHE A 49 6.47 12.24 -6.62
C PHE A 49 6.00 13.09 -5.43
N SER A 50 6.63 14.25 -5.23
CA SER A 50 6.05 15.30 -4.38
C SER A 50 4.91 15.90 -5.17
N LEU A 51 3.78 15.19 -5.16
CA LEU A 51 2.50 15.87 -5.30
C LEU A 51 2.45 16.90 -4.19
N THR A 52 2.42 18.16 -4.58
CA THR A 52 1.72 19.15 -3.77
C THR A 52 0.26 18.71 -3.78
N ILE A 53 -0.09 17.79 -2.87
CA ILE A 53 -1.46 17.39 -2.63
C ILE A 53 -2.16 18.68 -2.17
N PRO A 54 -3.11 19.24 -2.94
CA PRO A 54 -3.92 20.31 -2.41
C PRO A 54 -4.54 19.77 -1.12
N LYS A 55 -4.29 20.45 0.01
CA LYS A 55 -4.77 20.06 1.35
C LYS A 55 -6.23 19.61 1.22
N LYS A 56 -6.42 18.30 1.18
CA LYS A 56 -7.73 17.66 1.01
C LYS A 56 -8.58 18.16 2.18
N PRO A 57 -9.81 18.65 1.95
CA PRO A 57 -10.66 19.09 3.05
C PRO A 57 -10.78 17.93 4.04
N THR A 58 -10.32 18.17 5.27
CA THR A 58 -10.44 17.21 6.36
C THR A 58 -11.92 16.90 6.54
N PRO A 59 -12.37 15.65 6.33
CA PRO A 59 -13.78 15.32 6.47
C PRO A 59 -14.19 15.57 7.92
N THR A 60 -15.21 16.41 8.09
CA THR A 60 -15.72 16.78 9.41
C THR A 60 -16.81 15.79 9.80
N PRO A 61 -16.68 15.07 10.93
CA PRO A 61 -17.75 14.22 11.41
C PRO A 61 -19.00 15.05 11.65
N THR A 62 -20.11 14.69 11.02
CA THR A 62 -21.41 15.31 11.33
C THR A 62 -22.13 14.45 12.35
N GLU A 63 -22.44 15.01 13.51
CA GLU A 63 -23.17 14.33 14.59
C GLU A 63 -24.67 14.38 14.26
N ASN A 64 -25.23 13.31 13.67
CA ASN A 64 -26.62 13.33 13.19
C ASN A 64 -27.46 12.12 13.63
N LYS A 65 -26.96 11.31 14.58
CA LYS A 65 -27.68 10.19 15.20
C LYS A 65 -27.19 10.03 16.64
N GLU A 66 -28.08 9.81 17.61
CA GLU A 66 -27.68 9.63 19.01
C GLU A 66 -26.56 8.57 19.14
N GLY A 67 -25.40 8.98 19.67
CA GLY A 67 -24.26 8.09 19.90
C GLY A 67 -23.40 7.75 18.68
N LEU A 68 -23.70 8.26 17.48
CA LEU A 68 -22.94 7.98 16.26
C LEU A 68 -22.43 9.25 15.58
N LYS A 69 -21.28 9.13 14.91
CA LYS A 69 -20.70 10.11 14.00
C LYS A 69 -20.69 9.54 12.59
N THR A 70 -20.85 10.38 11.58
CA THR A 70 -20.71 9.97 10.18
C THR A 70 -19.39 10.49 9.61
N TYR A 71 -18.57 9.58 9.09
CA TYR A 71 -17.41 9.91 8.27
C TYR A 71 -17.84 10.02 6.80
N THR A 72 -17.32 10.99 6.05
CA THR A 72 -17.62 11.17 4.63
C THR A 72 -16.38 11.57 3.86
N ASN A 73 -15.94 10.77 2.89
CA ASN A 73 -14.88 11.14 1.95
C ASN A 73 -15.50 11.61 0.63
N LEU A 74 -15.43 12.91 0.35
CA LEU A 74 -15.99 13.47 -0.88
C LEU A 74 -15.16 13.11 -2.13
N SER A 75 -13.85 12.86 -1.99
CA SER A 75 -12.99 12.53 -3.13
C SER A 75 -13.21 11.10 -3.63
N ALA A 76 -13.43 10.16 -2.71
CA ALA A 76 -13.75 8.76 -3.02
C ALA A 76 -15.25 8.45 -2.95
N LEU A 77 -16.09 9.48 -2.76
CA LEU A 77 -17.56 9.43 -2.71
C LEU A 77 -18.12 8.29 -1.86
N PHE A 78 -17.63 8.15 -0.62
CA PHE A 78 -18.16 7.18 0.33
C PHE A 78 -18.36 7.77 1.72
N SER A 79 -19.22 7.14 2.51
CA SER A 79 -19.48 7.50 3.90
C SER A 79 -19.81 6.27 4.73
N PHE A 80 -19.55 6.32 6.04
CA PHE A 80 -19.99 5.31 7.00
C PHE A 80 -20.22 5.96 8.37
N ASP A 81 -21.03 5.31 9.19
CA ASP A 81 -21.32 5.70 10.57
C ASP A 81 -20.41 4.91 11.53
N TYR A 82 -20.01 5.54 12.63
CA TYR A 82 -19.19 4.93 13.68
C TYR A 82 -19.54 5.51 15.07
N PRO A 83 -19.24 4.79 16.17
CA PRO A 83 -19.51 5.29 17.52
C PRO A 83 -18.84 6.63 17.81
N ASN A 84 -19.57 7.57 18.42
CA ASN A 84 -19.06 8.91 18.69
C ASN A 84 -17.91 8.94 19.72
N THR A 85 -17.79 7.88 20.54
CA THR A 85 -16.74 7.63 21.52
C THR A 85 -15.42 7.16 20.90
N TRP A 86 -15.43 6.77 19.62
CA TRP A 86 -14.23 6.29 18.93
C TRP A 86 -13.45 7.44 18.31
N VAL A 87 -12.14 7.22 18.15
CA VAL A 87 -11.22 8.16 17.51
C VAL A 87 -10.97 7.71 16.08
N LEU A 88 -11.05 8.67 15.16
CA LEU A 88 -10.83 8.48 13.73
C LEU A 88 -9.78 9.47 13.23
N GLU A 89 -8.79 8.98 12.50
CA GLU A 89 -7.80 9.79 11.78
C GLU A 89 -7.67 9.33 10.32
N GLU A 90 -7.47 10.26 9.38
CA GLU A 90 -7.20 9.95 7.97
C GLU A 90 -5.82 10.46 7.56
N LYS A 91 -4.99 9.60 6.95
CA LYS A 91 -3.71 9.96 6.33
C LYS A 91 -3.45 9.10 5.10
N ASN A 92 -3.02 9.71 4.01
CA ASN A 92 -2.58 9.01 2.78
C ASN A 92 -3.59 7.96 2.26
N ASN A 93 -4.88 8.31 2.19
CA ASN A 93 -5.97 7.42 1.80
C ASN A 93 -6.16 6.17 2.70
N THR A 94 -5.69 6.25 3.93
CA THR A 94 -5.97 5.28 4.98
C THR A 94 -6.68 5.97 6.12
N ILE A 95 -7.76 5.37 6.60
CA ILE A 95 -8.49 5.78 7.79
C ILE A 95 -8.14 4.81 8.90
N TYR A 96 -7.76 5.34 10.06
CA TYR A 96 -7.52 4.59 11.28
C TYR A 96 -8.64 4.90 12.27
N LEU A 97 -9.31 3.87 12.76
CA LEU A 97 -10.50 4.00 13.61
C LEU A 97 -10.41 3.01 14.77
N SER A 98 -10.62 3.48 16.00
CA SER A 98 -10.53 2.63 17.20
C SER A 98 -11.28 3.19 18.40
N SER A 99 -11.63 2.29 19.33
CA SER A 99 -12.04 2.65 20.70
C SER A 99 -10.88 3.13 21.56
N ASP A 100 -9.64 2.77 21.21
CA ASP A 100 -8.41 3.26 21.85
C ASP A 100 -8.03 4.62 21.25
N THR A 101 -8.02 5.66 22.07
CA THR A 101 -7.65 7.01 21.66
C THR A 101 -6.20 7.11 21.18
N GLU A 102 -5.33 6.22 21.64
CA GLU A 102 -3.91 6.23 21.27
C GLU A 102 -3.64 5.53 19.95
N TYR A 103 -4.53 4.63 19.51
CA TYR A 103 -4.27 3.77 18.36
C TYR A 103 -4.04 4.56 17.07
N PRO A 104 -4.95 5.46 16.65
CA PRO A 104 -4.74 6.22 15.41
C PRO A 104 -3.45 7.03 15.47
N GLN A 105 -3.16 7.69 16.60
CA GLN A 105 -1.99 8.56 16.74
C GLN A 105 -0.67 7.79 16.69
N LYS A 106 -0.58 6.65 17.37
CA LYS A 106 0.62 5.78 17.36
C LYS A 106 0.92 5.22 15.98
N TYR A 107 -0.12 4.77 15.26
CA TYR A 107 0.05 4.29 13.89
C TYR A 107 0.60 5.38 12.96
N LEU A 108 0.14 6.62 13.12
CA LEU A 108 0.61 7.76 12.33
C LEU A 108 2.06 8.16 12.65
N SER A 109 2.54 7.88 13.87
CA SER A 109 3.94 8.09 14.28
C SER A 109 4.86 6.91 13.94
N GLY A 110 4.33 5.85 13.32
CA GLY A 110 5.09 4.64 12.95
C GLY A 110 5.25 3.63 14.09
N GLU A 111 4.54 3.83 15.20
CA GLU A 111 4.48 2.88 16.30
C GLU A 111 3.28 1.94 16.12
N MET A 112 3.48 0.63 16.22
CA MET A 112 2.37 -0.32 16.25
C MET A 112 2.03 -0.61 17.72
N PRO A 113 0.93 -0.05 18.25
CA PRO A 113 0.56 -0.30 19.65
C PRO A 113 0.25 -1.78 19.86
N ALA A 114 0.69 -2.32 20.99
CA ALA A 114 0.26 -3.64 21.42
C ALA A 114 -1.26 -3.64 21.58
N MET A 115 -1.94 -4.57 20.90
CA MET A 115 -3.39 -4.69 20.99
C MET A 115 -3.83 -4.99 22.41
N LYS A 116 -4.52 -4.03 23.02
CA LYS A 116 -5.12 -4.16 24.35
C LYS A 116 -6.29 -5.13 24.29
N GLU A 117 -6.55 -5.81 25.41
CA GLU A 117 -7.63 -6.79 25.51
C GLU A 117 -9.01 -6.22 25.28
N THR A 118 -9.20 -4.90 25.28
CA THR A 118 -10.50 -4.27 25.15
C THR A 118 -10.73 -3.60 23.80
N ASP A 119 -9.77 -3.55 22.89
CA ASP A 119 -9.86 -2.63 21.76
C ASP A 119 -10.06 -3.31 20.41
N LEU A 120 -10.71 -2.56 19.52
CA LEU A 120 -10.96 -2.93 18.14
C LEU A 120 -10.25 -1.93 17.23
N TYR A 121 -9.34 -2.42 16.40
CA TYR A 121 -8.48 -1.61 15.54
C TYR A 121 -8.92 -1.78 14.09
N ILE A 122 -9.47 -0.73 13.50
CA ILE A 122 -9.96 -0.74 12.12
C ILE A 122 -9.03 0.12 11.27
N GLN A 123 -8.65 -0.40 10.11
CA GLN A 123 -8.04 0.37 9.03
C GLN A 123 -8.88 0.25 7.77
N ILE A 124 -9.13 1.38 7.10
CA ILE A 124 -9.81 1.42 5.81
C ILE A 124 -8.85 2.11 4.84
N HIS A 125 -8.22 1.32 3.98
CA HIS A 125 -7.38 1.82 2.90
C HIS A 125 -8.18 1.87 1.60
N PHE A 126 -8.02 2.93 0.82
CA PHE A 126 -8.66 3.08 -0.48
C PHE A 126 -7.68 3.63 -1.53
N SER A 127 -7.72 3.08 -2.74
CA SER A 127 -6.83 3.45 -3.84
C SER A 127 -7.53 3.28 -5.18
N ASN A 128 -7.10 4.03 -6.19
CA ASN A 128 -7.50 3.81 -7.58
C ASN A 128 -6.73 2.65 -8.24
N GLU A 129 -5.73 2.11 -7.54
CA GLU A 129 -4.97 0.94 -7.95
C GLU A 129 -5.47 -0.32 -7.24
N THR A 130 -5.24 -1.48 -7.85
CA THR A 130 -5.55 -2.76 -7.21
C THR A 130 -4.70 -2.97 -5.97
N LEU A 131 -5.33 -3.30 -4.85
CA LEU A 131 -4.65 -3.55 -3.59
C LEU A 131 -4.23 -5.02 -3.51
N ASP A 132 -2.92 -5.28 -3.50
CA ASP A 132 -2.36 -6.62 -3.25
C ASP A 132 -2.17 -6.85 -1.75
N ILE A 133 -2.97 -7.77 -1.23
CA ILE A 133 -3.04 -8.16 0.18
C ILE A 133 -2.25 -9.42 0.51
N SER A 134 -1.54 -9.99 -0.47
CA SER A 134 -0.78 -11.23 -0.28
C SER A 134 0.33 -11.13 0.77
N ARG A 135 0.70 -9.91 1.20
CA ARG A 135 1.80 -9.64 2.12
C ARG A 135 1.41 -9.51 3.60
N GLU A 136 0.12 -9.41 3.94
CA GLU A 136 -0.32 -9.10 5.32
C GLU A 136 -1.17 -10.20 5.98
N ALA A 137 -1.34 -11.35 5.34
CA ALA A 137 -2.14 -12.44 5.88
C ALA A 137 -1.50 -13.06 7.15
N PRO A 138 -2.23 -13.12 8.28
CA PRO A 138 -1.79 -13.84 9.47
C PRO A 138 -1.57 -15.31 9.17
N SER A 139 -0.76 -15.95 10.02
CA SER A 139 -0.62 -17.40 10.00
C SER A 139 -1.96 -18.07 10.32
N GLY A 140 -2.33 -19.09 9.54
CA GLY A 140 -3.53 -19.88 9.75
C GLY A 140 -4.32 -20.18 8.48
N LYS A 141 -5.34 -21.04 8.61
CA LYS A 141 -6.29 -21.31 7.52
C LYS A 141 -7.41 -20.25 7.59
N PRO A 142 -7.54 -19.37 6.58
CA PRO A 142 -8.61 -18.38 6.59
C PRO A 142 -9.97 -19.03 6.36
N LYS A 143 -11.00 -18.44 6.98
CA LYS A 143 -12.39 -18.65 6.59
C LYS A 143 -12.80 -17.56 5.60
N ILE A 144 -13.26 -17.93 4.42
CA ILE A 144 -13.66 -16.99 3.37
C ILE A 144 -15.18 -17.02 3.22
N SER A 145 -15.81 -15.85 3.15
CA SER A 145 -17.23 -15.71 2.87
C SER A 145 -17.48 -14.50 1.96
N ASN A 146 -18.58 -14.54 1.21
CA ASN A 146 -19.03 -13.39 0.42
C ASN A 146 -19.89 -12.48 1.29
N LEU A 147 -19.78 -11.18 1.07
CA LEU A 147 -20.66 -10.18 1.68
C LEU A 147 -20.98 -9.06 0.70
N THR A 148 -21.95 -8.23 1.06
CA THR A 148 -22.28 -7.00 0.35
C THR A 148 -22.10 -5.82 1.30
N ILE A 149 -21.35 -4.81 0.87
CA ILE A 149 -21.11 -3.55 1.61
C ILE A 149 -21.60 -2.42 0.72
N GLY A 150 -22.54 -1.59 1.19
CA GLY A 150 -23.07 -0.47 0.40
C GLY A 150 -23.60 -0.85 -0.99
N GLY A 151 -24.11 -2.08 -1.16
CA GLY A 151 -24.58 -2.60 -2.46
C GLY A 151 -23.49 -3.18 -3.39
N VAL A 152 -22.23 -3.16 -2.94
CA VAL A 152 -21.07 -3.69 -3.65
C VAL A 152 -20.67 -5.04 -3.08
N SER A 153 -20.43 -6.02 -3.96
CA SER A 153 -19.96 -7.34 -3.54
C SER A 153 -18.50 -7.28 -3.10
N ALA A 154 -18.19 -7.99 -2.01
CA ALA A 154 -16.85 -8.10 -1.46
C ALA A 154 -16.63 -9.50 -0.88
N LYS A 155 -15.38 -9.78 -0.48
CA LYS A 155 -15.02 -11.01 0.25
C LYS A 155 -14.58 -10.65 1.66
N ARG A 156 -15.14 -11.34 2.65
CA ARG A 156 -14.64 -11.34 4.04
C ARG A 156 -13.71 -12.53 4.21
N VAL A 157 -12.51 -12.25 4.70
CA VAL A 157 -11.51 -13.25 5.07
C VAL A 157 -11.29 -13.12 6.56
N THR A 158 -11.61 -14.17 7.32
CA THR A 158 -11.48 -14.20 8.76
C THR A 158 -10.33 -15.13 9.15
N TYR A 159 -9.35 -14.57 9.87
CA TYR A 159 -8.27 -15.29 10.53
C TYR A 159 -8.56 -15.31 12.02
N LYS A 160 -8.55 -16.50 12.62
CA LYS A 160 -8.79 -16.66 14.05
C LYS A 160 -7.80 -17.66 14.61
N ASN A 161 -7.04 -17.25 15.62
CA ASN A 161 -6.22 -18.14 16.44
C ASN A 161 -6.79 -18.18 17.89
N GLU A 162 -6.02 -18.63 18.87
CA GLU A 162 -6.47 -18.71 20.27
C GLU A 162 -6.67 -17.34 20.92
N THR A 163 -5.91 -16.33 20.52
CA THR A 163 -5.84 -15.02 21.16
C THR A 163 -6.41 -13.89 20.31
N ASP A 164 -6.23 -13.96 19.01
CA ASP A 164 -6.46 -12.88 18.04
C ASP A 164 -7.46 -13.29 16.98
N LEU A 165 -8.24 -12.30 16.56
CA LEU A 165 -9.21 -12.35 15.48
C LEU A 165 -8.90 -11.18 14.55
N GLN A 166 -8.63 -11.50 13.30
CA GLN A 166 -8.51 -10.50 12.24
C GLN A 166 -9.55 -10.77 11.16
N GLU A 167 -10.26 -9.74 10.74
CA GLU A 167 -11.12 -9.76 9.57
C GLU A 167 -10.59 -8.80 8.50
N ILE A 168 -10.50 -9.29 7.28
CA ILE A 168 -10.08 -8.53 6.10
C ILE A 168 -11.24 -8.53 5.10
N ILE A 169 -11.67 -7.35 4.69
CA ILE A 169 -12.55 -7.15 3.55
C ILE A 169 -11.70 -6.79 2.34
N GLN A 170 -11.81 -7.62 1.31
CA GLN A 170 -11.06 -7.47 0.07
C GLN A 170 -11.99 -7.57 -1.14
N ASN A 171 -11.45 -7.25 -2.31
CA ASN A 171 -12.17 -7.21 -3.59
C ASN A 171 -13.40 -6.28 -3.54
N LEU A 172 -13.40 -5.30 -2.64
CA LEU A 172 -14.44 -4.28 -2.55
C LEU A 172 -14.07 -3.18 -3.54
N LYS A 173 -14.67 -3.20 -4.74
CA LYS A 173 -14.48 -2.17 -5.76
C LYS A 173 -15.75 -1.34 -5.90
N ALA A 174 -15.67 -0.05 -5.59
CA ALA A 174 -16.76 0.89 -5.76
C ALA A 174 -16.29 2.01 -6.70
N GLY A 175 -16.73 1.95 -7.96
CA GLY A 175 -16.38 2.94 -8.99
C GLY A 175 -14.90 2.80 -9.34
N ASP A 176 -14.17 3.91 -9.27
CA ASP A 176 -12.73 3.94 -9.54
C ASP A 176 -11.86 3.46 -8.38
N PHE A 177 -12.45 3.24 -7.19
CA PHE A 177 -11.69 2.91 -5.99
C PHE A 177 -11.81 1.44 -5.59
N TYR A 178 -10.67 0.86 -5.24
CA TYR A 178 -10.54 -0.38 -4.49
C TYR A 178 -10.39 -0.06 -3.01
N PHE A 179 -11.06 -0.85 -2.18
CA PHE A 179 -11.06 -0.72 -0.74
C PHE A 179 -10.50 -1.99 -0.10
N LEU A 180 -9.70 -1.80 0.94
CA LEU A 180 -9.23 -2.82 1.85
C LEU A 180 -9.63 -2.38 3.25
N ILE A 181 -10.43 -3.19 3.95
CA ILE A 181 -10.83 -2.92 5.33
C ILE A 181 -10.25 -4.02 6.20
N THR A 182 -9.41 -3.66 7.15
CA THR A 182 -8.89 -4.58 8.16
C THR A 182 -9.51 -4.25 9.51
N CYS A 183 -9.82 -5.28 10.27
CA CYS A 183 -10.29 -5.19 11.64
C CYS A 183 -9.52 -6.20 12.47
N ASP A 184 -8.70 -5.71 13.38
CA ASP A 184 -7.98 -6.52 14.36
C ASP A 184 -8.68 -6.41 15.72
N THR A 185 -8.81 -7.53 16.42
CA THR A 185 -9.27 -7.58 17.81
C THR A 185 -8.80 -8.86 18.52
N LYS A 186 -8.90 -8.90 19.85
CA LYS A 186 -8.76 -10.15 20.61
C LYS A 186 -10.01 -11.03 20.49
N VAL A 187 -9.84 -12.35 20.54
CA VAL A 187 -10.96 -13.31 20.54
C VAL A 187 -11.90 -13.11 21.73
N SER A 188 -11.37 -12.61 22.86
CA SER A 188 -12.15 -12.23 24.05
C SER A 188 -13.17 -11.12 23.77
N ASN A 189 -12.99 -10.32 22.72
CA ASN A 189 -13.85 -9.20 22.33
C ASN A 189 -14.80 -9.54 21.17
N ALA A 190 -15.26 -10.79 21.10
CA ALA A 190 -16.16 -11.21 20.03
C ALA A 190 -17.48 -10.40 20.01
N ASP A 191 -17.89 -9.83 21.14
CA ASP A 191 -19.01 -8.90 21.27
C ASP A 191 -18.78 -7.58 20.51
N LYS A 192 -17.55 -7.07 20.49
CA LYS A 192 -17.21 -5.82 19.80
C LYS A 192 -17.19 -5.93 18.27
N ILE A 193 -17.10 -7.15 17.74
CA ILE A 193 -17.28 -7.41 16.31
C ILE A 193 -18.67 -6.97 15.82
N GLU A 194 -19.68 -6.92 16.70
CA GLU A 194 -20.98 -6.37 16.33
C GLU A 194 -20.88 -4.89 15.93
N SER A 195 -20.10 -4.09 16.67
CA SER A 195 -19.85 -2.68 16.32
C SER A 195 -19.15 -2.55 14.97
N TYR A 196 -18.18 -3.42 14.68
CA TYR A 196 -17.55 -3.47 13.36
C TYR A 196 -18.53 -3.81 12.24
N ASN A 197 -19.39 -4.82 12.45
CA ASN A 197 -20.42 -5.17 11.47
C ASN A 197 -21.40 -4.02 11.22
N LYS A 198 -21.81 -3.29 12.27
CA LYS A 198 -22.65 -2.09 12.14
C LYS A 198 -21.97 -0.99 11.31
N ILE A 199 -20.66 -0.80 11.48
CA ILE A 199 -19.88 0.12 10.64
C ILE A 199 -19.96 -0.34 9.18
N LEU A 200 -19.66 -1.62 8.88
CA LEU A 200 -19.74 -2.17 7.52
C LEU A 200 -21.13 -2.03 6.89
N GLU A 201 -22.20 -2.25 7.65
CA GLU A 201 -23.60 -2.11 7.20
C GLU A 201 -23.96 -0.67 6.87
N SER A 202 -23.33 0.30 7.55
CA SER A 202 -23.58 1.73 7.34
C SER A 202 -22.86 2.32 6.13
N PHE A 203 -21.97 1.56 5.47
CA PHE A 203 -21.26 2.04 4.29
C PHE A 203 -22.23 2.42 3.17
N LYS A 204 -22.01 3.60 2.62
CA LYS A 204 -22.71 4.11 1.44
C LYS A 204 -21.68 4.62 0.44
N PHE A 205 -21.91 4.28 -0.81
CA PHE A 205 -21.18 4.83 -1.95
C PHE A 205 -22.10 5.79 -2.70
N GLY A 206 -21.54 6.86 -3.28
CA GLY A 206 -22.30 7.84 -4.05
C GLY A 206 -23.06 7.20 -5.21
N GLU A 207 -24.23 7.72 -5.56
CA GLU A 207 -25.11 7.09 -6.58
C GLU A 207 -24.46 6.94 -7.96
N THR A 208 -23.50 7.80 -8.30
CA THR A 208 -22.71 7.72 -9.54
C THR A 208 -21.84 6.46 -9.58
N ILE A 209 -21.43 5.94 -8.42
CA ILE A 209 -20.54 4.78 -8.30
C ILE A 209 -21.25 3.45 -8.59
N ILE A 210 -22.55 3.37 -8.29
CA ILE A 210 -23.30 2.10 -8.32
C ILE A 210 -23.81 1.77 -9.74
N LYS A 211 -23.85 2.75 -10.65
CA LYS A 211 -24.49 2.63 -11.96
C LYS A 211 -23.63 1.98 -13.05
N ASP A 212 -22.33 1.84 -12.86
CA ASP A 212 -21.41 1.24 -13.85
C ASP A 212 -21.31 -0.31 -13.74
N LYS A 213 -22.41 -0.98 -13.38
CA LYS A 213 -22.50 -2.46 -13.34
C LYS A 213 -22.88 -3.05 -14.68
#